data_AF-A0A132N5J1-F1
#
_entry.id   AF-A0A132N5J1-F1
#
_cell.length_a   1.000
_cell.length_b   1.000
_cell.length_c   1.000
_cell.angle_alpha   90.00
_cell.angle_beta   90.00
_cell.angle_gamma   90.00
#
_symmetry.space_group_name_H-M   'P 1'
#
loop_
_entity.id
_entity.type
_entity.pdbx_description
1 polymer ?
#
loop_
_entity_poly.entity_id
_entity_poly.type
_entity_poly.pdbx_seq_one_letter_code
_entity_poly.pdbx_strand_id
1 'polypeptide(L)'
;MTGEVGPEVTALEETLEEARKVADAVLYEGYVLYPYRASAHKNQLRWQFGVLAPPAYAEERSAARTECLLEPGGGELTVWVRFLQVVRRAVEEATGDGFRAVPGLEVDGRPLLPWEEARTVEVTARVPVATLLPTGQVVPIDVPGGQEYQAVTDASGTVRARLVRTRWPLRGEIRVSAQPLPGPYEALRLRVEVENRTDTPDVPGRDEALRHALLAQHTLLAVTDGVFLSLLDPPEWARPAAEACRNDGTWPVLVGPPERPRVVLSTPIILEDFPRVAPESPGDLYDATEIDEILTLRTMALTEEEKREARATDERAAQVIEQTDQLPPEVLERLHGAVRYLRQAGERPRTPWWDPGADRSVSPQTDSLVISGVRVARGSRVLLRPGRRRADAQDMFLAGRVAVVQGVFHDVDDVTYLAVTLEDDPAAELEIAQGRFRYYLPEEVEPL
;
A
#
# COMPACT_ATOMS: atom_id res chain seq x y z
N MET A 1 -15.14 1.98 -41.27
CA MET A 1 -16.17 1.92 -40.22
C MET A 1 -15.47 1.96 -38.88
N THR A 2 -15.08 3.15 -38.46
CA THR A 2 -14.65 3.45 -37.09
C THR A 2 -15.93 3.61 -36.27
N GLY A 3 -16.29 2.59 -35.50
CA GLY A 3 -17.45 2.66 -34.61
C GLY A 3 -17.20 3.71 -33.54
N GLU A 4 -18.08 4.69 -33.42
CA GLU A 4 -18.09 5.60 -32.27
C GLU A 4 -18.25 4.76 -31.01
N VAL A 5 -17.25 4.82 -30.13
CA VAL A 5 -17.33 4.25 -28.79
C VAL A 5 -18.34 5.07 -28.02
N GLY A 6 -19.40 4.42 -27.52
CA GLY A 6 -20.48 5.12 -26.81
C GLY A 6 -20.02 5.74 -25.48
N PRO A 7 -20.68 6.81 -25.01
CA PRO A 7 -20.25 7.59 -23.84
C PRO A 7 -20.12 6.77 -22.55
N GLU A 8 -20.91 5.71 -22.39
CA GLU A 8 -20.80 4.82 -21.22
C GLU A 8 -19.54 3.95 -21.22
N VAL A 9 -19.03 3.57 -22.40
CA VAL A 9 -17.80 2.78 -22.52
C VAL A 9 -16.60 3.66 -22.19
N THR A 10 -16.60 4.90 -22.70
CA THR A 10 -15.57 5.90 -22.38
C THR A 10 -15.49 6.17 -20.87
N ALA A 11 -16.62 6.31 -20.18
CA ALA A 11 -16.62 6.53 -18.72
C ALA A 11 -16.05 5.35 -17.91
N LEU A 12 -16.29 4.11 -18.34
CA LEU A 12 -15.70 2.92 -17.70
C LEU A 12 -14.19 2.85 -17.95
N GLU A 13 -13.73 3.19 -19.16
CA GLU A 13 -12.31 3.25 -19.50
C GLU A 13 -11.58 4.31 -18.66
N GLU A 14 -12.16 5.50 -18.49
CA GLU A 14 -11.62 6.55 -17.61
C GLU A 14 -11.54 6.09 -16.15
N THR A 15 -12.58 5.43 -15.65
CA THR A 15 -12.60 4.86 -14.28
C THR A 15 -11.52 3.80 -14.10
N LEU A 16 -11.30 2.96 -15.13
CA LEU A 16 -10.25 1.94 -15.12
C LEU A 16 -8.85 2.58 -15.10
N GLU A 17 -8.65 3.70 -15.81
CA GLU A 17 -7.40 4.43 -15.78
C GLU A 17 -7.14 5.03 -14.39
N GLU A 18 -8.16 5.61 -13.75
CA GLU A 18 -8.07 6.09 -12.36
C GLU A 18 -7.73 4.95 -11.40
N ALA A 19 -8.44 3.82 -11.49
CA ALA A 19 -8.17 2.66 -10.66
C ALA A 19 -6.76 2.09 -10.87
N ARG A 20 -6.24 2.12 -12.10
CA ARG A 20 -4.86 1.73 -12.40
C ARG A 20 -3.85 2.65 -11.76
N LYS A 21 -4.09 3.97 -11.72
CA LYS A 21 -3.20 4.93 -11.03
C LYS A 21 -3.12 4.62 -9.53
N VAL A 22 -4.27 4.41 -8.87
CA VAL A 22 -4.28 4.01 -7.45
C VAL A 22 -3.58 2.65 -7.26
N ALA A 23 -3.87 1.69 -8.14
CA ALA A 23 -3.28 0.37 -8.08
C ALA A 23 -1.75 0.38 -8.30
N ASP A 24 -1.24 1.25 -9.17
CA ASP A 24 0.20 1.41 -9.43
C ASP A 24 0.92 2.04 -8.24
N ALA A 25 0.31 3.03 -7.58
CA ALA A 25 0.82 3.59 -6.34
C ALA A 25 0.96 2.51 -5.25
N VAL A 26 -0.08 1.68 -5.07
CA VAL A 26 -0.04 0.57 -4.10
C VAL A 26 0.90 -0.56 -4.52
N LEU A 27 1.02 -0.86 -5.82
CA LEU A 27 1.85 -1.96 -6.34
C LEU A 27 3.33 -1.79 -5.98
N TYR A 28 3.81 -0.55 -6.00
CA TYR A 28 5.21 -0.22 -5.73
C TYR A 28 5.45 0.27 -4.30
N GLU A 29 4.44 0.27 -3.45
CA GLU A 29 4.60 0.60 -2.03
C GLU A 29 5.66 -0.30 -1.39
N GLY A 30 6.66 0.31 -0.76
CA GLY A 30 7.74 -0.44 -0.11
C GLY A 30 8.74 -1.08 -1.07
N TYR A 31 8.73 -0.74 -2.37
CA TYR A 31 9.65 -1.29 -3.36
C TYR A 31 11.08 -0.73 -3.22
N VAL A 32 11.23 0.59 -3.25
CA VAL A 32 12.51 1.29 -3.07
C VAL A 32 12.26 2.52 -2.19
N LEU A 33 12.69 2.45 -0.94
CA LEU A 33 12.31 3.43 0.08
C LEU A 33 13.42 4.49 0.25
N TYR A 34 13.05 5.74 0.59
CA TYR A 34 14.00 6.85 0.84
C TYR A 34 15.13 6.46 1.81
N PRO A 35 16.42 6.40 1.44
CA PRO A 35 17.04 7.34 0.50
C PRO A 35 17.17 6.81 -0.92
N TYR A 36 16.43 5.76 -1.29
CA TYR A 36 16.38 5.16 -2.63
C TYR A 36 17.71 4.56 -3.11
N ARG A 37 18.60 4.24 -2.17
CA ARG A 37 19.93 3.67 -2.43
C ARG A 37 19.94 2.18 -2.14
N ALA A 38 20.64 1.41 -2.96
CA ALA A 38 20.85 -0.02 -2.75
C ALA A 38 21.55 -0.33 -1.42
N SER A 39 22.47 0.54 -0.99
CA SER A 39 23.19 0.36 0.29
C SER A 39 22.37 0.70 1.53
N ALA A 40 21.20 1.34 1.40
CA ALA A 40 20.38 1.69 2.55
C ALA A 40 19.80 0.43 3.20
N HIS A 41 19.93 0.30 4.52
CA HIS A 41 19.58 -0.94 5.24
C HIS A 41 18.14 -1.41 4.97
N LYS A 42 17.17 -0.49 4.92
CA LYS A 42 15.79 -0.84 4.62
C LYS A 42 15.56 -1.35 3.19
N ASN A 43 16.43 -0.98 2.25
CA ASN A 43 16.40 -1.42 0.86
C ASN A 43 17.18 -2.72 0.65
N GLN A 44 17.85 -3.24 1.68
CA GLN A 44 18.48 -4.57 1.68
C GLN A 44 17.48 -5.70 2.01
N LEU A 45 16.26 -5.33 2.43
CA LEU A 45 15.15 -6.23 2.67
C LEU A 45 13.97 -5.82 1.79
N ARG A 46 13.21 -6.78 1.28
CA ARG A 46 11.96 -6.48 0.56
C ARG A 46 10.77 -6.47 1.53
N TRP A 47 10.13 -5.30 1.64
CA TRP A 47 9.05 -5.00 2.59
C TRP A 47 7.64 -5.02 1.99
N GLN A 48 7.51 -5.42 0.72
CA GLN A 48 6.24 -5.31 0.00
C GLN A 48 5.13 -6.14 0.67
N PHE A 49 3.94 -5.55 0.76
CA PHE A 49 2.73 -6.24 1.18
C PHE A 49 2.21 -7.18 0.08
N GLY A 50 1.26 -8.05 0.40
CA GLY A 50 0.60 -8.90 -0.61
C GLY A 50 1.52 -9.91 -1.30
N VAL A 51 2.48 -10.47 -0.56
CA VAL A 51 3.34 -11.55 -1.06
C VAL A 51 2.55 -12.85 -1.09
N LEU A 52 2.41 -13.43 -2.29
CA LEU A 52 1.97 -14.83 -2.44
C LEU A 52 3.19 -15.69 -2.75
N ALA A 53 3.77 -16.30 -1.72
CA ALA A 53 4.94 -17.16 -1.81
C ALA A 53 4.61 -18.52 -2.46
N PRO A 54 5.61 -19.26 -2.97
CA PRO A 54 5.38 -20.62 -3.42
C PRO A 54 4.89 -21.50 -2.25
N PRO A 55 4.05 -22.52 -2.49
CA PRO A 55 3.50 -23.37 -1.42
C PRO A 55 4.54 -24.08 -0.54
N ALA A 56 5.76 -24.27 -1.04
CA ALA A 56 6.86 -24.87 -0.28
C ALA A 56 7.37 -23.98 0.87
N TYR A 57 7.10 -22.67 0.82
CA TYR A 57 7.48 -21.73 1.88
C TYR A 57 6.27 -21.37 2.76
N ALA A 58 6.04 -22.16 3.79
CA ALA A 58 4.83 -22.10 4.62
C ALA A 58 4.75 -20.88 5.58
N GLU A 59 5.82 -20.10 5.73
CA GLU A 59 5.83 -18.90 6.58
C GLU A 59 5.07 -17.73 5.95
N GLU A 60 4.87 -17.74 4.63
CA GLU A 60 4.12 -16.73 3.89
C GLU A 60 2.90 -17.38 3.22
N ARG A 61 1.86 -16.59 2.95
CA ARG A 61 0.66 -17.10 2.27
C ARG A 61 0.99 -17.47 0.84
N SER A 62 0.35 -18.51 0.31
CA SER A 62 0.41 -18.87 -1.11
C SER A 62 -0.82 -18.44 -1.90
N ALA A 63 -1.86 -17.92 -1.23
CA ALA A 63 -3.10 -17.49 -1.88
C ALA A 63 -3.71 -16.26 -1.21
N ALA A 64 -4.43 -15.47 -2.02
CA ALA A 64 -5.32 -14.41 -1.57
C ALA A 64 -6.76 -14.68 -2.03
N ARG A 65 -7.73 -14.19 -1.26
CA ARG A 65 -9.15 -14.29 -1.58
C ARG A 65 -9.80 -12.92 -1.49
N THR A 66 -10.47 -12.54 -2.57
CA THR A 66 -11.36 -11.38 -2.62
C THR A 66 -12.81 -11.85 -2.74
N GLU A 67 -13.68 -11.39 -1.85
CA GLU A 67 -15.13 -11.49 -1.99
C GLU A 67 -15.74 -10.09 -2.07
N CYS A 68 -16.64 -9.87 -3.04
CA CYS A 68 -17.38 -8.63 -3.19
C CYS A 68 -18.83 -8.92 -3.62
N LEU A 69 -19.71 -7.92 -3.50
CA LEU A 69 -21.11 -8.05 -3.86
C LEU A 69 -21.38 -7.33 -5.18
N LEU A 70 -22.19 -7.93 -6.05
CA LEU A 70 -22.54 -7.45 -7.38
C LEU A 70 -24.05 -7.51 -7.58
N GLU A 71 -24.65 -6.41 -8.02
CA GLU A 71 -25.96 -6.40 -8.69
C GLU A 71 -25.72 -6.54 -10.21
N PRO A 72 -26.03 -7.70 -10.83
CA PRO A 72 -25.67 -7.96 -12.22
C PRO A 72 -26.67 -7.32 -13.20
N GLY A 73 -26.17 -6.77 -14.31
CA GLY A 73 -27.01 -6.31 -15.45
C GLY A 73 -27.08 -7.30 -16.62
N GLY A 74 -26.28 -8.37 -16.58
CA GLY A 74 -26.16 -9.36 -17.67
C GLY A 74 -24.89 -9.23 -18.51
N GLY A 75 -23.88 -8.51 -17.99
CA GLY A 75 -22.62 -8.23 -18.68
C GLY A 75 -21.48 -9.23 -18.46
N GLU A 76 -20.29 -8.81 -18.90
CA GLU A 76 -19.01 -9.48 -18.68
C GLU A 76 -18.35 -8.92 -17.41
N LEU A 77 -17.78 -9.81 -16.60
CA LEU A 77 -16.81 -9.47 -15.55
C LEU A 77 -15.41 -9.61 -16.14
N THR A 78 -14.61 -8.54 -16.05
CA THR A 78 -13.18 -8.60 -16.29
C THR A 78 -12.43 -8.56 -14.96
N VAL A 79 -11.49 -9.48 -14.78
CA VAL A 79 -10.61 -9.57 -13.62
C VAL A 79 -9.17 -9.42 -14.09
N TRP A 80 -8.47 -8.42 -13.58
CA TRP A 80 -7.02 -8.27 -13.75
C TRP A 80 -6.32 -8.62 -12.45
N VAL A 81 -5.46 -9.61 -12.49
CA VAL A 81 -4.55 -9.94 -11.40
C VAL A 81 -3.20 -9.36 -11.75
N ARG A 82 -2.71 -8.47 -10.89
CA ARG A 82 -1.46 -7.72 -11.09
C ARG A 82 -0.54 -7.99 -9.92
N PHE A 83 0.74 -8.17 -10.22
CA PHE A 83 1.79 -8.43 -9.23
C PHE A 83 3.15 -8.10 -9.82
N LEU A 84 4.17 -8.09 -8.99
CA LEU A 84 5.56 -7.92 -9.37
C LEU A 84 6.28 -9.27 -9.41
N GLN A 85 6.99 -9.52 -10.49
CA GLN A 85 7.96 -10.60 -10.64
C GLN A 85 9.36 -10.05 -10.33
N VAL A 86 10.09 -10.72 -9.44
CA VAL A 86 11.48 -10.36 -9.14
C VAL A 86 12.36 -10.51 -10.38
N VAL A 87 13.19 -9.49 -10.62
CA VAL A 87 14.25 -9.52 -11.63
C VAL A 87 15.58 -9.27 -10.92
N ARG A 88 16.45 -10.28 -10.87
CA ARG A 88 17.77 -10.12 -10.27
C ARG A 88 18.73 -9.55 -11.31
N ARG A 89 19.16 -8.30 -11.13
CA ARG A 89 20.24 -7.67 -11.89
C ARG A 89 21.57 -7.96 -11.21
N ALA A 90 22.46 -8.64 -11.91
CA ALA A 90 23.87 -8.81 -11.53
C ALA A 90 24.77 -7.98 -12.46
N VAL A 91 25.94 -7.61 -11.96
CA VAL A 91 26.97 -6.90 -12.72
C VAL A 91 28.12 -7.86 -12.97
N GLU A 92 28.54 -7.98 -14.22
CA GLU A 92 29.71 -8.76 -14.58
C GLU A 92 30.73 -7.90 -15.34
N GLU A 93 31.97 -7.90 -14.86
CA GLU A 93 33.11 -7.20 -15.46
C GLU A 93 33.66 -8.00 -16.65
N ALA A 94 33.99 -7.31 -17.74
CA ALA A 94 34.68 -7.90 -18.88
C ALA A 94 36.14 -8.23 -18.49
N THR A 95 36.55 -9.45 -18.77
CA THR A 95 37.90 -9.98 -18.57
C THR A 95 38.48 -10.43 -19.91
N GLY A 96 39.78 -10.74 -19.97
CA GLY A 96 40.41 -11.18 -21.22
C GLY A 96 39.74 -12.40 -21.88
N ASP A 97 39.12 -13.27 -21.07
CA ASP A 97 38.56 -14.55 -21.52
C ASP A 97 37.02 -14.65 -21.34
N GLY A 98 36.32 -13.56 -20.98
CA GLY A 98 34.87 -13.59 -20.76
C GLY A 98 34.38 -12.56 -19.75
N PHE A 99 33.40 -12.94 -18.92
CA PHE A 99 32.79 -12.05 -17.92
C PHE A 99 32.87 -12.68 -16.52
N ARG A 100 33.07 -11.84 -15.50
CA ARG A 100 33.14 -12.25 -14.10
C ARG A 100 32.18 -11.43 -13.25
N ALA A 101 31.33 -12.09 -12.47
CA ALA A 101 30.45 -11.42 -11.51
C ALA A 101 31.24 -10.60 -10.48
N VAL A 102 30.79 -9.36 -10.26
CA VAL A 102 31.38 -8.40 -9.33
C VAL A 102 30.29 -7.73 -8.49
N PRO A 103 30.58 -7.29 -7.25
CA PRO A 103 29.62 -6.62 -6.38
C PRO A 103 29.23 -5.21 -6.88
N GLY A 104 29.96 -4.67 -7.86
CA GLY A 104 29.70 -3.39 -8.51
C GLY A 104 30.87 -3.03 -9.41
N LEU A 105 30.63 -2.15 -10.38
CA LEU A 105 31.67 -1.63 -11.28
C LEU A 105 31.35 -0.18 -11.65
N GLU A 106 32.36 0.67 -11.78
CA GLU A 106 32.19 2.01 -12.36
C GLU A 106 32.68 2.02 -13.81
N VAL A 107 31.85 2.55 -14.71
CA VAL A 107 32.20 2.75 -16.13
C VAL A 107 31.90 4.21 -16.48
N ASP A 108 32.92 4.98 -16.85
CA ASP A 108 32.84 6.42 -17.14
C ASP A 108 32.11 7.23 -16.07
N GLY A 109 32.44 6.99 -14.79
CA GLY A 109 31.83 7.69 -13.66
C GLY A 109 30.41 7.23 -13.30
N ARG A 110 29.83 6.28 -14.06
CA ARG A 110 28.52 5.69 -13.80
C ARG A 110 28.68 4.40 -12.98
N PRO A 111 28.14 4.35 -11.75
CA PRO A 111 28.14 3.12 -10.98
C PRO A 111 27.15 2.12 -11.59
N LEU A 112 27.58 0.87 -11.69
CA LEU A 112 26.77 -0.30 -12.01
C LEU A 112 26.63 -1.11 -10.72
N LEU A 113 25.40 -1.24 -10.23
CA LEU A 113 25.11 -1.92 -8.98
C LEU A 113 24.24 -3.16 -9.23
N PRO A 114 24.54 -4.29 -8.57
CA PRO A 114 23.58 -5.38 -8.49
C PRO A 114 22.33 -4.88 -7.77
N TRP A 115 21.17 -5.28 -8.26
CA TRP A 115 19.91 -4.86 -7.69
C TRP A 115 18.83 -5.91 -7.93
N GLU A 116 17.83 -5.87 -7.08
CA GLU A 116 16.68 -6.71 -7.11
C GLU A 116 15.52 -5.86 -7.66
N GLU A 117 15.44 -5.83 -8.99
CA GLU A 117 14.43 -5.11 -9.76
C GLU A 117 13.05 -5.79 -9.64
N ALA A 118 11.98 -5.09 -10.04
CA ALA A 118 10.63 -5.63 -10.09
C ALA A 118 9.94 -5.34 -11.43
N ARG A 119 9.42 -6.39 -12.07
CA ARG A 119 8.66 -6.31 -13.32
C ARG A 119 7.18 -6.51 -13.05
N THR A 120 6.34 -5.58 -13.48
CA THR A 120 4.88 -5.76 -13.45
C THR A 120 4.44 -6.87 -14.39
N VAL A 121 3.62 -7.74 -13.86
CA VAL A 121 2.88 -8.77 -14.60
C VAL A 121 1.40 -8.53 -14.40
N GLU A 122 0.64 -8.67 -15.48
CA GLU A 122 -0.81 -8.59 -15.48
C GLU A 122 -1.38 -9.80 -16.22
N VAL A 123 -2.29 -10.52 -15.55
CA VAL A 123 -3.05 -11.63 -16.13
C VAL A 123 -4.52 -11.26 -16.11
N THR A 124 -5.18 -11.38 -17.26
CA THR A 124 -6.58 -10.97 -17.44
C THR A 124 -7.47 -12.20 -17.62
N ALA A 125 -8.58 -12.25 -16.87
CA ALA A 125 -9.68 -13.18 -17.08
C ALA A 125 -10.93 -12.39 -17.48
N ARG A 126 -11.60 -12.79 -18.56
CA ARG A 126 -12.87 -12.21 -19.02
C ARG A 126 -13.92 -13.28 -19.05
N VAL A 127 -15.00 -13.08 -18.29
CA VAL A 127 -15.98 -14.12 -18.00
C VAL A 127 -17.40 -13.53 -18.02
N PRO A 128 -18.35 -14.09 -18.79
CA PRO A 128 -19.74 -13.69 -18.68
C PRO A 128 -20.25 -13.98 -17.26
N VAL A 129 -20.93 -13.04 -16.60
CA VAL A 129 -21.35 -13.21 -15.20
C VAL A 129 -22.24 -14.46 -15.02
N ALA A 130 -23.06 -14.78 -16.02
CA ALA A 130 -23.94 -15.95 -16.02
C ALA A 130 -23.20 -17.31 -15.93
N THR A 131 -21.94 -17.40 -16.40
CA THR A 131 -21.17 -18.67 -16.36
C THR A 131 -20.52 -18.90 -14.99
N LEU A 132 -20.52 -17.90 -14.10
CA LEU A 132 -19.89 -18.00 -12.78
C LEU A 132 -20.75 -18.74 -11.74
N LEU A 133 -22.07 -18.73 -11.90
CA LEU A 133 -23.03 -19.36 -10.97
C LEU A 133 -23.00 -20.90 -11.00
N PRO A 134 -22.84 -21.57 -12.15
CA PRO A 134 -22.91 -23.04 -12.20
C PRO A 134 -21.59 -23.74 -11.82
N THR A 135 -20.45 -23.22 -12.27
CA THR A 135 -19.16 -23.93 -12.20
C THR A 135 -17.97 -23.07 -11.80
N GLY A 136 -18.13 -21.74 -11.78
CA GLY A 136 -17.00 -20.82 -11.76
C GLY A 136 -16.12 -20.96 -13.02
N GLN A 137 -15.00 -20.25 -13.01
CA GLN A 137 -13.99 -20.27 -14.05
C GLN A 137 -12.59 -20.28 -13.44
N VAL A 138 -11.67 -21.05 -14.05
CA VAL A 138 -10.26 -21.11 -13.66
C VAL A 138 -9.41 -20.63 -14.83
N VAL A 139 -8.51 -19.68 -14.57
CA VAL A 139 -7.55 -19.15 -15.57
C VAL A 139 -6.14 -19.39 -15.04
N PRO A 140 -5.25 -20.06 -15.79
CA PRO A 140 -3.89 -20.29 -15.36
C PRO A 140 -3.07 -18.99 -15.40
N ILE A 141 -2.15 -18.85 -14.45
CA ILE A 141 -1.05 -17.89 -14.50
C ILE A 141 0.19 -18.67 -14.94
N ASP A 142 0.79 -18.29 -16.07
CA ASP A 142 2.04 -18.84 -16.57
C ASP A 142 2.94 -17.70 -17.03
N VAL A 143 3.97 -17.40 -16.22
CA VAL A 143 4.93 -16.33 -16.48
C VAL A 143 6.29 -16.96 -16.77
N PRO A 144 6.88 -16.72 -17.95
CA PRO A 144 8.18 -17.30 -18.26
C PRO A 144 9.28 -16.67 -17.41
N GLY A 145 10.24 -17.51 -17.01
CA GLY A 145 11.55 -17.06 -16.55
C GLY A 145 12.45 -16.71 -17.73
N GLY A 146 13.70 -16.34 -17.44
CA GLY A 146 14.69 -16.08 -18.49
C GLY A 146 15.89 -15.28 -18.01
N GLN A 147 16.85 -15.12 -18.91
CA GLN A 147 18.02 -14.28 -18.69
C GLN A 147 18.21 -13.32 -19.85
N GLU A 148 18.47 -12.06 -19.52
CA GLU A 148 18.79 -11.00 -20.47
C GLU A 148 20.17 -10.44 -20.18
N TYR A 149 20.91 -10.14 -21.24
CA TYR A 149 22.28 -9.65 -21.18
C TYR A 149 22.35 -8.29 -21.87
N GLN A 150 22.83 -7.28 -21.15
CA GLN A 150 23.02 -5.93 -21.69
C GLN A 150 24.49 -5.56 -21.57
N ALA A 151 25.19 -5.43 -22.70
CA ALA A 151 26.58 -4.96 -22.71
C ALA A 151 26.65 -3.48 -22.29
N VAL A 152 27.69 -3.15 -21.51
CA VAL A 152 28.02 -1.79 -21.10
C VAL A 152 29.39 -1.45 -21.66
N THR A 153 29.43 -0.45 -22.54
CA THR A 153 30.65 0.06 -23.17
C THR A 153 31.11 1.34 -22.50
N ASP A 154 32.42 1.55 -22.47
CA ASP A 154 32.99 2.87 -22.14
C ASP A 154 32.87 3.85 -23.33
N ALA A 155 33.32 5.08 -23.12
CA ALA A 155 33.32 6.17 -24.10
C ALA A 155 34.17 5.85 -25.36
N SER A 156 35.07 4.87 -25.28
CA SER A 156 35.84 4.39 -26.43
C SER A 156 35.09 3.33 -27.26
N GLY A 157 33.93 2.87 -26.80
CA GLY A 157 33.15 1.79 -27.40
C GLY A 157 33.61 0.40 -26.96
N THR A 158 34.53 0.30 -26.00
CA THR A 158 35.03 -0.99 -25.50
C THR A 158 34.07 -1.54 -24.46
N VAL A 159 33.67 -2.81 -24.57
CA VAL A 159 32.82 -3.47 -23.56
C VAL A 159 33.60 -3.63 -22.26
N ARG A 160 33.14 -2.99 -21.20
CA ARG A 160 33.74 -3.06 -19.85
C ARG A 160 32.96 -3.95 -18.90
N ALA A 161 31.67 -4.12 -19.14
CA ALA A 161 30.80 -4.97 -18.34
C ALA A 161 29.60 -5.47 -19.13
N ARG A 162 28.83 -6.37 -18.51
CA ARG A 162 27.44 -6.63 -18.86
C ARG A 162 26.56 -6.68 -17.62
N LEU A 163 25.34 -6.18 -17.76
CA LEU A 163 24.27 -6.40 -16.80
C LEU A 163 23.54 -7.70 -17.17
N VAL A 164 23.37 -8.58 -16.19
CA VAL A 164 22.64 -9.83 -16.36
C VAL A 164 21.36 -9.76 -15.54
N ARG A 165 20.20 -9.76 -16.21
CA ARG A 165 18.88 -9.76 -15.57
C ARG A 165 18.30 -11.16 -15.61
N THR A 166 18.14 -11.78 -14.46
CA THR A 166 17.57 -13.14 -14.31
C THR A 166 16.18 -13.07 -13.73
N ARG A 167 15.27 -13.86 -14.30
CA ARG A 167 13.88 -14.03 -13.87
C ARG A 167 13.57 -15.50 -13.72
N TRP A 168 12.76 -15.84 -12.71
CA TRP A 168 12.29 -17.20 -12.49
C TRP A 168 10.87 -17.35 -13.00
N PRO A 169 10.52 -18.54 -13.53
CA PRO A 169 9.16 -18.79 -13.97
C PRO A 169 8.21 -18.78 -12.78
N LEU A 170 7.00 -18.28 -12.99
CA LEU A 170 5.91 -18.27 -12.01
C LEU A 170 4.72 -19.02 -12.57
N ARG A 171 4.11 -19.84 -11.73
CA ARG A 171 2.86 -20.53 -12.04
C ARG A 171 1.83 -20.26 -10.97
N GLY A 172 0.57 -20.22 -11.36
CA GLY A 172 -0.53 -19.99 -10.44
C GLY A 172 -1.87 -20.18 -11.13
N GLU A 173 -2.92 -19.77 -10.45
CA GLU A 173 -4.25 -19.73 -11.04
C GLU A 173 -5.08 -18.58 -10.47
N ILE A 174 -6.10 -18.21 -11.25
CA ILE A 174 -7.18 -17.30 -10.86
C ILE A 174 -8.45 -18.13 -10.89
N ARG A 175 -9.12 -18.31 -9.75
CA ARG A 175 -10.46 -18.91 -9.69
C ARG A 175 -11.49 -17.81 -9.46
N VAL A 176 -12.48 -17.75 -10.33
CA VAL A 176 -13.59 -16.80 -10.23
C VAL A 176 -14.89 -17.59 -10.08
N SER A 177 -15.72 -17.25 -9.10
CA SER A 177 -17.03 -17.88 -8.90
C SER A 177 -18.05 -16.88 -8.39
N ALA A 178 -19.33 -17.20 -8.56
CA ALA A 178 -20.43 -16.38 -8.08
C ALA A 178 -21.45 -17.25 -7.32
N GLN A 179 -22.06 -16.69 -6.29
CA GLN A 179 -23.16 -17.31 -5.57
C GLN A 179 -24.32 -16.31 -5.45
N PRO A 180 -25.57 -16.71 -5.75
CA PRO A 180 -26.72 -15.85 -5.50
C PRO A 180 -26.85 -15.52 -4.01
N LEU A 181 -27.18 -14.27 -3.69
CA LEU A 181 -27.57 -13.89 -2.35
C LEU A 181 -29.03 -14.27 -2.09
N PRO A 182 -29.37 -14.71 -0.88
CA PRO A 182 -30.77 -14.89 -0.52
C PRO A 182 -31.47 -13.53 -0.42
N GLY A 183 -32.68 -13.43 -0.98
CA GLY A 183 -33.50 -12.22 -0.86
C GLY A 183 -34.20 -11.85 -2.16
N PRO A 184 -34.92 -10.72 -2.16
CA PRO A 184 -35.64 -10.22 -3.34
C PRO A 184 -34.75 -9.48 -4.33
N TYR A 185 -33.54 -9.08 -3.91
CA TYR A 185 -32.56 -8.40 -4.75
C TYR A 185 -31.72 -9.47 -5.46
N GLU A 186 -31.67 -9.44 -6.79
CA GLU A 186 -30.97 -10.42 -7.64
C GLU A 186 -29.43 -10.28 -7.58
N ALA A 187 -28.89 -10.06 -6.39
CA ALA A 187 -27.48 -9.80 -6.16
C ALA A 187 -26.66 -11.09 -5.99
N LEU A 188 -25.38 -10.98 -6.29
CA LEU A 188 -24.41 -12.07 -6.26
C LEU A 188 -23.28 -11.73 -5.29
N ARG A 189 -22.78 -12.74 -4.58
CA ARG A 189 -21.44 -12.71 -4.01
C ARG A 189 -20.46 -13.26 -5.03
N LEU A 190 -19.53 -12.43 -5.47
CA LEU A 190 -18.38 -12.85 -6.26
C LEU A 190 -17.25 -13.28 -5.34
N ARG A 191 -16.51 -14.30 -5.76
CA ARG A 191 -15.26 -14.73 -5.14
C ARG A 191 -14.18 -14.84 -6.21
N VAL A 192 -13.06 -14.17 -5.99
CA VAL A 192 -11.83 -14.32 -6.75
C VAL A 192 -10.73 -14.85 -5.82
N GLU A 193 -10.15 -15.99 -6.18
CA GLU A 193 -9.00 -16.56 -5.49
C GLU A 193 -7.80 -16.56 -6.42
N VAL A 194 -6.68 -16.01 -5.95
CA VAL A 194 -5.40 -16.02 -6.65
C VAL A 194 -4.45 -16.92 -5.87
N GLU A 195 -3.96 -17.97 -6.50
CA GLU A 195 -3.09 -18.96 -5.85
C GLU A 195 -1.75 -19.05 -6.60
N ASN A 196 -0.64 -18.89 -5.88
CA ASN A 196 0.68 -19.23 -6.37
C ASN A 196 0.88 -20.75 -6.31
N ARG A 197 1.21 -21.35 -7.45
CA ARG A 197 1.44 -22.79 -7.65
C ARG A 197 2.82 -23.07 -8.22
N THR A 198 3.76 -22.16 -8.03
CA THR A 198 5.12 -22.30 -8.55
C THR A 198 5.81 -23.46 -7.84
N ASP A 199 6.11 -24.52 -8.58
CA ASP A 199 6.76 -25.71 -8.06
C ASP A 199 8.24 -25.43 -7.78
N THR A 200 8.59 -25.46 -6.49
CA THR A 200 9.91 -25.10 -5.96
C THR A 200 10.23 -26.03 -4.80
N PRO A 201 10.88 -27.18 -5.06
CA PRO A 201 11.08 -28.21 -4.02
C PRO A 201 12.09 -27.80 -2.95
N ASP A 202 12.89 -26.76 -3.17
CA ASP A 202 13.90 -26.27 -2.22
C ASP A 202 13.78 -24.74 -2.08
N VAL A 203 13.29 -24.29 -0.92
CA VAL A 203 13.15 -22.88 -0.56
C VAL A 203 13.73 -22.70 0.84
N PRO A 204 15.06 -22.54 0.97
CA PRO A 204 15.76 -22.57 2.27
C PRO A 204 15.51 -21.33 3.13
N GLY A 205 14.90 -20.28 2.56
CA GLY A 205 14.57 -19.05 3.26
C GLY A 205 13.81 -18.07 2.38
N ARG A 206 13.39 -16.96 3.00
CA ARG A 206 12.54 -15.94 2.38
C ARG A 206 13.07 -15.42 1.05
N ASP A 207 14.36 -15.09 0.96
CA ASP A 207 14.94 -14.52 -0.26
C ASP A 207 14.83 -15.45 -1.49
N GLU A 208 14.92 -16.76 -1.28
CA GLU A 208 14.67 -17.73 -2.37
C GLU A 208 13.17 -17.81 -2.69
N ALA A 209 12.31 -17.78 -1.66
CA ALA A 209 10.87 -17.81 -1.83
C ALA A 209 10.37 -16.63 -2.69
N LEU A 210 10.91 -15.43 -2.46
CA LEU A 210 10.50 -14.21 -3.16
C LEU A 210 10.76 -14.25 -4.67
N ARG A 211 11.78 -15.01 -5.12
CA ARG A 211 12.06 -15.20 -6.56
C ARG A 211 10.92 -15.92 -7.28
N HIS A 212 10.15 -16.69 -6.53
CA HIS A 212 9.05 -17.53 -6.98
C HIS A 212 7.69 -17.04 -6.46
N ALA A 213 7.64 -15.83 -5.90
CA ALA A 213 6.43 -15.24 -5.34
C ALA A 213 5.72 -14.32 -6.34
N LEU A 214 4.41 -14.14 -6.15
CA LEU A 214 3.64 -13.04 -6.74
C LEU A 214 3.71 -11.89 -5.73
N LEU A 215 4.55 -10.87 -5.96
CA LEU A 215 4.76 -9.79 -5.01
C LEU A 215 3.74 -8.66 -5.20
N ALA A 216 3.31 -8.01 -4.12
CA ALA A 216 2.36 -6.90 -4.17
C ALA A 216 1.10 -7.22 -5.00
N GLN A 217 0.61 -8.46 -4.83
CA GLN A 217 -0.54 -8.95 -5.58
C GLN A 217 -1.78 -8.12 -5.23
N HIS A 218 -2.42 -7.57 -6.25
CA HIS A 218 -3.73 -6.94 -6.15
C HIS A 218 -4.64 -7.40 -7.31
N THR A 219 -5.94 -7.17 -7.17
CA THR A 219 -6.95 -7.61 -8.13
C THR A 219 -7.85 -6.43 -8.48
N LEU A 220 -7.97 -6.12 -9.77
CA LEU A 220 -8.94 -5.17 -10.29
C LEU A 220 -10.09 -5.96 -10.91
N LEU A 221 -11.32 -5.60 -10.57
CA LEU A 221 -12.52 -6.17 -11.17
C LEU A 221 -13.32 -5.06 -11.83
N ALA A 222 -13.85 -5.32 -13.02
CA ALA A 222 -14.82 -4.43 -13.65
C ALA A 222 -15.95 -5.20 -14.28
N VAL A 223 -17.16 -4.64 -14.20
CA VAL A 223 -18.34 -5.19 -14.86
C VAL A 223 -18.80 -4.24 -15.95
N THR A 224 -19.11 -4.78 -17.13
CA THR A 224 -19.64 -3.96 -18.23
C THR A 224 -21.06 -3.50 -17.94
N ASP A 225 -21.86 -4.35 -17.30
CA ASP A 225 -23.24 -4.07 -16.91
C ASP A 225 -23.60 -4.68 -15.55
N GLY A 226 -24.06 -3.83 -14.64
CA GLY A 226 -24.20 -4.09 -13.21
C GLY A 226 -23.48 -3.05 -12.36
N VAL A 227 -23.58 -3.19 -11.04
CA VAL A 227 -22.88 -2.35 -10.05
C VAL A 227 -22.40 -3.18 -8.87
N PHE A 228 -21.23 -2.84 -8.34
CA PHE A 228 -20.72 -3.42 -7.11
C PHE A 228 -21.31 -2.70 -5.90
N LEU A 229 -21.51 -3.42 -4.79
CA LEU A 229 -21.94 -2.81 -3.53
C LEU A 229 -20.74 -2.63 -2.62
N SER A 230 -20.73 -1.50 -1.90
CA SER A 230 -19.72 -1.24 -0.88
C SER A 230 -19.78 -2.31 0.20
N LEU A 231 -18.61 -2.78 0.66
CA LEU A 231 -18.52 -3.60 1.87
C LEU A 231 -18.35 -2.74 3.13
N LEU A 232 -17.93 -1.49 2.98
CA LEU A 232 -17.71 -0.54 4.08
C LEU A 232 -19.02 0.14 4.49
N ASP A 233 -19.83 0.54 3.51
CA ASP A 233 -21.14 1.16 3.69
C ASP A 233 -22.19 0.51 2.76
N PRO A 234 -22.54 -0.78 2.99
CA PRO A 234 -23.53 -1.48 2.18
C PRO A 234 -24.95 -0.92 2.43
N PRO A 235 -25.85 -0.98 1.44
CA PRO A 235 -27.27 -0.74 1.68
C PRO A 235 -27.82 -1.72 2.74
N GLU A 236 -28.84 -1.30 3.51
CA GLU A 236 -29.30 -2.06 4.68
C GLU A 236 -29.60 -3.53 4.40
N TRP A 237 -30.20 -3.82 3.24
CA TRP A 237 -30.55 -5.18 2.84
C TRP A 237 -29.31 -6.07 2.58
N ALA A 238 -28.18 -5.48 2.17
CA ALA A 238 -26.95 -6.18 1.84
C ALA A 238 -25.99 -6.29 3.02
N ARG A 239 -26.22 -5.57 4.13
CA ARG A 239 -25.35 -5.56 5.31
C ARG A 239 -25.00 -6.97 5.82
N PRO A 240 -25.94 -7.92 5.97
CA PRO A 240 -25.60 -9.28 6.40
C PRO A 240 -24.71 -10.02 5.39
N ALA A 241 -24.90 -9.76 4.09
CA ALA A 241 -24.09 -10.36 3.04
C ALA A 241 -22.68 -9.78 3.01
N ALA A 242 -22.52 -8.47 3.26
CA ALA A 242 -21.24 -7.79 3.33
C ALA A 242 -20.42 -8.24 4.55
N GLU A 243 -21.05 -8.32 5.74
CA GLU A 243 -20.41 -8.83 6.97
C GLU A 243 -19.95 -10.29 6.85
N ALA A 244 -20.65 -11.07 6.01
CA ALA A 244 -20.31 -12.47 5.75
C ALA A 244 -19.29 -12.67 4.62
N CYS A 245 -18.82 -11.61 3.95
CA CYS A 245 -17.72 -11.70 3.00
C CYS A 245 -16.40 -11.98 3.73
N ARG A 246 -15.54 -12.81 3.14
CA ARG A 246 -14.20 -13.11 3.64
C ARG A 246 -13.14 -12.69 2.65
N ASN A 247 -12.34 -11.71 3.05
CA ASN A 247 -11.20 -11.22 2.31
C ASN A 247 -9.90 -11.62 3.03
N ASP A 248 -9.08 -12.45 2.38
CA ASP A 248 -7.87 -13.01 2.96
C ASP A 248 -6.64 -12.41 2.26
N GLY A 249 -5.86 -11.62 3.01
CA GLY A 249 -4.64 -10.97 2.49
C GLY A 249 -4.89 -9.80 1.52
N THR A 250 -6.14 -9.30 1.47
CA THR A 250 -6.56 -8.24 0.56
C THR A 250 -7.76 -7.46 1.13
N TRP A 251 -8.00 -6.27 0.57
CA TRP A 251 -9.03 -5.32 0.98
C TRP A 251 -9.71 -4.73 -0.26
N PRO A 252 -10.93 -5.19 -0.62
CA PRO A 252 -11.68 -4.66 -1.77
C PRO A 252 -12.35 -3.33 -1.45
N VAL A 253 -12.15 -2.36 -2.34
CA VAL A 253 -12.81 -1.05 -2.32
C VAL A 253 -13.38 -0.70 -3.69
N LEU A 254 -14.43 0.11 -3.71
CA LEU A 254 -15.01 0.65 -4.93
C LEU A 254 -14.10 1.73 -5.53
N VAL A 255 -14.07 1.84 -6.85
CA VAL A 255 -13.35 2.92 -7.56
C VAL A 255 -14.26 3.57 -8.59
N GLY A 256 -14.09 4.89 -8.77
CA GLY A 256 -14.81 5.70 -9.76
C GLY A 256 -15.99 6.49 -9.17
N PRO A 257 -16.98 6.84 -10.00
CA PRO A 257 -18.14 7.61 -9.55
C PRO A 257 -19.05 6.79 -8.62
N PRO A 258 -19.43 7.32 -7.44
CA PRO A 258 -20.21 6.59 -6.44
C PRO A 258 -21.65 6.28 -6.87
N GLU A 259 -22.17 6.96 -7.89
CA GLU A 259 -23.54 6.78 -8.37
C GLU A 259 -23.72 5.47 -9.15
N ARG A 260 -22.64 4.94 -9.74
CA ARG A 260 -22.66 3.69 -10.51
C ARG A 260 -21.31 2.96 -10.43
N PRO A 261 -20.94 2.43 -9.25
CA PRO A 261 -19.66 1.79 -9.01
C PRO A 261 -19.53 0.51 -9.83
N ARG A 262 -18.73 0.56 -10.89
CA ARG A 262 -18.50 -0.56 -11.83
C ARG A 262 -17.13 -1.19 -11.70
N VAL A 263 -16.28 -0.68 -10.81
CA VAL A 263 -14.90 -1.12 -10.63
C VAL A 263 -14.64 -1.37 -9.14
N VAL A 264 -13.99 -2.50 -8.85
CA VAL A 264 -13.45 -2.83 -7.53
C VAL A 264 -11.95 -2.96 -7.65
N LEU A 265 -11.22 -2.35 -6.74
CA LEU A 265 -9.80 -2.56 -6.55
C LEU A 265 -9.60 -3.28 -5.21
N SER A 266 -9.03 -4.48 -5.24
CA SER A 266 -8.70 -5.26 -4.04
C SER A 266 -7.20 -5.32 -3.86
N THR A 267 -6.70 -4.71 -2.79
CA THR A 267 -5.26 -4.54 -2.56
C THR A 267 -4.83 -5.06 -1.19
N PRO A 268 -3.55 -5.39 -0.97
CA PRO A 268 -3.07 -5.83 0.34
C PRO A 268 -2.93 -4.66 1.34
N ILE A 269 -3.25 -3.43 0.92
CA ILE A 269 -3.26 -2.22 1.74
C ILE A 269 -4.70 -1.80 1.97
N ILE A 270 -5.02 -1.36 3.19
CA ILE A 270 -6.36 -0.89 3.55
C ILE A 270 -6.57 0.48 2.93
N LEU A 271 -7.65 0.60 2.16
CA LEU A 271 -8.10 1.84 1.52
C LEU A 271 -9.56 2.10 1.91
N GLU A 272 -10.00 3.34 1.73
CA GLU A 272 -11.42 3.69 1.73
C GLU A 272 -12.02 3.49 0.34
N ASP A 273 -13.36 3.44 0.27
CA ASP A 273 -14.06 3.46 -1.02
C ASP A 273 -13.82 4.77 -1.76
N PHE A 274 -13.72 4.66 -3.08
CA PHE A 274 -13.42 5.75 -4.01
C PHE A 274 -12.08 6.43 -3.71
N PRO A 275 -10.98 5.65 -3.54
CA PRO A 275 -9.67 6.22 -3.26
C PRO A 275 -9.21 7.07 -4.44
N ARG A 276 -8.52 8.17 -4.17
CA ARG A 276 -7.97 9.07 -5.19
C ARG A 276 -6.49 9.30 -4.95
N VAL A 277 -5.72 9.25 -6.03
CA VAL A 277 -4.34 9.78 -6.02
C VAL A 277 -4.44 11.30 -5.94
N ALA A 278 -3.70 11.91 -5.00
CA ALA A 278 -3.75 13.35 -4.82
C ALA A 278 -3.23 14.08 -6.08
N PRO A 279 -4.00 15.02 -6.66
CA PRO A 279 -3.57 15.75 -7.87
C PRO A 279 -2.36 16.64 -7.62
N GLU A 280 -2.06 16.96 -6.36
CA GLU A 280 -0.90 17.75 -5.99
C GLU A 280 0.40 16.96 -5.94
N SER A 281 0.34 15.63 -5.85
CA SER A 281 1.53 14.78 -5.71
C SER A 281 2.38 14.87 -6.99
N PRO A 282 3.67 15.17 -6.89
CA PRO A 282 4.52 15.43 -8.05
C PRO A 282 4.91 14.17 -8.83
N GLY A 283 4.56 12.98 -8.32
CA GLY A 283 4.88 11.68 -8.89
C GLY A 283 4.91 10.59 -7.82
N ASP A 284 5.11 9.34 -8.23
CA ASP A 284 5.16 8.21 -7.31
C ASP A 284 6.48 8.22 -6.51
N LEU A 285 6.40 8.48 -5.20
CA LEU A 285 7.53 8.38 -4.27
C LEU A 285 7.70 6.98 -3.68
N TYR A 286 6.81 6.05 -4.02
CA TYR A 286 6.79 4.64 -3.59
C TYR A 286 6.70 4.46 -2.05
N ASP A 287 6.15 5.48 -1.40
CA ASP A 287 5.81 5.59 0.01
C ASP A 287 4.50 6.40 0.08
N ALA A 288 3.37 5.71 0.07
CA ALA A 288 2.02 6.26 -0.06
C ALA A 288 1.49 6.90 1.23
N THR A 289 2.34 7.01 2.26
CA THR A 289 1.99 7.72 3.48
C THR A 289 2.05 9.24 3.25
N GLU A 290 1.26 10.02 4.00
CA GLU A 290 0.97 11.45 3.81
C GLU A 290 2.17 12.41 4.02
N ILE A 291 3.35 12.01 3.57
CA ILE A 291 4.65 12.62 3.86
C ILE A 291 5.39 13.07 2.58
N ASP A 292 4.69 13.23 1.45
CA ASP A 292 5.26 13.64 0.16
C ASP A 292 6.21 14.85 0.30
N GLU A 293 5.76 15.90 1.00
CA GLU A 293 6.56 17.11 1.21
C GLU A 293 7.89 16.82 1.91
N ILE A 294 7.85 16.10 3.05
CA ILE A 294 9.07 15.81 3.81
C ILE A 294 9.98 14.83 3.05
N LEU A 295 9.42 13.88 2.31
CA LEU A 295 10.21 12.98 1.46
C LEU A 295 10.88 13.74 0.33
N THR A 296 10.16 14.63 -0.36
CA THR A 296 10.72 15.52 -1.38
C THR A 296 11.85 16.36 -0.81
N LEU A 297 11.62 17.07 0.30
CA LEU A 297 12.65 17.92 0.94
C LEU A 297 13.88 17.11 1.37
N ARG A 298 13.68 15.92 1.96
CA ARG A 298 14.79 15.02 2.36
C ARG A 298 15.54 14.45 1.18
N THR A 299 14.86 14.24 0.05
CA THR A 299 15.46 13.76 -1.19
C THR A 299 16.29 14.85 -1.85
N MET A 300 15.82 16.10 -1.86
CA MET A 300 16.61 17.26 -2.31
C MET A 300 17.90 17.41 -1.51
N ALA A 301 17.85 17.12 -0.21
CA ALA A 301 18.96 17.22 0.73
C ALA A 301 19.98 16.06 0.66
N LEU A 302 19.73 15.02 -0.14
CA LEU A 302 20.72 13.97 -0.38
C LEU A 302 21.99 14.57 -1.01
N THR A 303 23.15 14.04 -0.64
CA THR A 303 24.41 14.44 -1.28
C THR A 303 24.47 14.01 -2.74
N GLU A 304 25.32 14.64 -3.55
CA GLU A 304 25.50 14.24 -4.96
C GLU A 304 25.92 12.78 -5.10
N GLU A 305 26.73 12.28 -4.17
CA GLU A 305 27.14 10.87 -4.13
C GLU A 305 25.95 9.94 -3.86
N GLU A 306 25.10 10.31 -2.91
CA GLU A 306 23.89 9.56 -2.60
C GLU A 306 22.89 9.56 -3.75
N LYS A 307 22.68 10.72 -4.39
CA LYS A 307 21.84 10.83 -5.59
C LYS A 307 22.40 10.01 -6.75
N ARG A 308 23.73 9.97 -6.92
CA ARG A 308 24.42 9.14 -7.93
C ARG A 308 24.19 7.66 -7.69
N GLU A 309 24.30 7.19 -6.44
CA GLU A 309 23.99 5.80 -6.08
C GLU A 309 22.50 5.47 -6.29
N ALA A 310 21.59 6.36 -5.90
CA ALA A 310 20.14 6.17 -6.07
C ALA A 310 19.77 6.02 -7.56
N ARG A 311 20.31 6.89 -8.43
CA ARG A 311 20.13 6.78 -9.88
C ARG A 311 20.68 5.48 -10.47
N ALA A 312 21.73 4.91 -9.88
CA ALA A 312 22.30 3.63 -10.29
C ALA A 312 21.57 2.41 -9.69
N THR A 313 20.73 2.61 -8.68
CA THR A 313 20.01 1.53 -8.00
C THR A 313 18.90 0.97 -8.89
N ASP A 314 18.00 1.80 -9.39
CA ASP A 314 16.87 1.38 -10.22
C ASP A 314 16.39 2.55 -11.10
N GLU A 315 15.74 2.24 -12.23
CA GLU A 315 15.14 3.27 -13.08
C GLU A 315 14.08 4.10 -12.32
N ARG A 316 13.31 3.46 -11.43
CA ARG A 316 12.32 4.14 -10.58
C ARG A 316 12.96 5.06 -9.56
N ALA A 317 14.04 4.61 -8.92
CA ALA A 317 14.81 5.45 -8.00
C ALA A 317 15.40 6.66 -8.74
N ALA A 318 15.93 6.45 -9.96
CA ALA A 318 16.44 7.53 -10.80
C ALA A 318 15.36 8.57 -11.13
N GLN A 319 14.15 8.11 -11.47
CA GLN A 319 12.99 8.99 -11.74
C GLN A 319 12.62 9.83 -10.51
N VAL A 320 12.59 9.26 -9.31
CA VAL A 320 12.30 10.01 -8.08
C VAL A 320 13.32 11.12 -7.85
N ILE A 321 14.60 10.84 -8.03
CA ILE A 321 15.66 11.85 -7.90
C ILE A 321 15.50 12.93 -8.97
N GLU A 322 15.26 12.55 -10.23
CA GLU A 322 15.09 13.50 -11.34
C GLU A 322 13.88 14.42 -11.16
N GLN A 323 12.72 13.85 -10.81
CA GLN A 323 11.50 14.60 -10.53
C GLN A 323 11.70 15.58 -9.38
N THR A 324 12.38 15.15 -8.31
CA THR A 324 12.65 15.99 -7.15
C THR A 324 13.62 17.13 -7.45
N ASP A 325 14.71 16.86 -8.19
CA ASP A 325 15.71 17.88 -8.55
C ASP A 325 15.15 18.92 -9.54
N GLN A 326 14.15 18.57 -10.34
CA GLN A 326 13.51 19.45 -11.33
C GLN A 326 12.22 20.11 -10.80
N LEU A 327 11.87 19.88 -9.53
CA LEU A 327 10.58 20.30 -9.00
C LEU A 327 10.47 21.84 -8.92
N PRO A 328 9.48 22.47 -9.58
CA PRO A 328 9.31 23.91 -9.50
C PRO A 328 8.92 24.37 -8.08
N PRO A 329 9.38 25.55 -7.61
CA PRO A 329 9.02 26.10 -6.31
C PRO A 329 7.50 26.19 -6.09
N GLU A 330 6.73 26.48 -7.13
CA GLU A 330 5.26 26.59 -7.04
C GLU A 330 4.59 25.25 -6.72
N VAL A 331 5.21 24.13 -7.13
CA VAL A 331 4.72 22.79 -6.80
C VAL A 331 5.08 22.43 -5.35
N LEU A 332 6.28 22.81 -4.88
CA LEU A 332 6.65 22.69 -3.46
C LEU A 332 5.72 23.49 -2.55
N GLU A 333 5.34 24.71 -2.96
CA GLU A 333 4.36 25.55 -2.23
C GLU A 333 2.98 24.91 -2.12
N ARG A 334 2.55 24.13 -3.13
CA ARG A 334 1.29 23.37 -3.05
C ARG A 334 1.36 22.19 -2.09
N LEU A 335 2.55 21.60 -1.93
CA LEU A 335 2.78 20.52 -0.96
C LEU A 335 2.79 21.07 0.47
N HIS A 336 3.30 22.30 0.67
CA HIS A 336 3.31 22.99 1.97
C HIS A 336 1.91 23.13 2.60
N GLY A 337 1.71 22.46 3.74
CA GLY A 337 0.47 22.58 4.53
C GLY A 337 -0.74 21.87 3.91
N ALA A 338 -0.52 20.95 2.96
CA ALA A 338 -1.53 20.02 2.48
C ALA A 338 -1.83 18.91 3.52
N VAL A 339 -2.20 19.30 4.75
CA VAL A 339 -2.72 18.37 5.76
C VAL A 339 -4.18 18.07 5.40
N ARG A 340 -4.44 16.85 4.94
CA ARG A 340 -5.72 16.44 4.30
C ARG A 340 -6.91 16.49 5.28
N TYR A 341 -6.68 16.37 6.58
CA TYR A 341 -7.74 16.45 7.59
C TYR A 341 -8.34 17.87 7.77
N LEU A 342 -7.61 18.94 7.43
CA LEU A 342 -8.00 20.31 7.80
C LEU A 342 -8.67 21.11 6.67
N ARG A 343 -8.67 20.64 5.42
CA ARG A 343 -9.25 21.41 4.29
C ARG A 343 -10.78 21.46 4.25
N GLN A 344 -11.49 20.81 5.18
CA GLN A 344 -12.95 20.98 5.34
C GLN A 344 -13.35 22.20 6.21
N ALA A 345 -12.42 22.93 6.82
CA ALA A 345 -12.73 24.13 7.60
C ALA A 345 -12.25 25.40 6.89
N GLY A 346 -13.18 26.33 6.64
CA GLY A 346 -12.95 27.59 5.93
C GLY A 346 -12.20 28.67 6.72
N GLU A 347 -11.67 29.63 5.94
CA GLU A 347 -11.00 30.91 6.28
C GLU A 347 -9.83 30.92 7.27
N ARG A 348 -8.67 31.41 6.81
CA ARG A 348 -7.47 31.62 7.63
C ARG A 348 -7.62 32.87 8.53
N PRO A 349 -7.51 32.76 9.87
CA PRO A 349 -7.53 33.92 10.75
C PRO A 349 -6.25 34.75 10.63
N ARG A 350 -6.36 36.07 10.90
CA ARG A 350 -5.27 37.07 10.82
C ARG A 350 -4.28 37.02 11.99
N THR A 351 -4.45 36.08 12.91
CA THR A 351 -3.57 35.83 14.06
C THR A 351 -3.16 34.35 14.00
N PRO A 352 -1.90 33.97 14.27
CA PRO A 352 -1.53 32.57 14.37
C PRO A 352 -2.46 31.88 15.36
N TRP A 353 -3.11 30.81 14.93
CA TRP A 353 -4.10 30.06 15.73
C TRP A 353 -3.45 29.29 16.90
N TRP A 354 -2.12 29.32 17.02
CA TRP A 354 -1.34 28.62 18.03
C TRP A 354 -0.22 29.51 18.59
N ASP A 355 -0.23 29.74 19.90
CA ASP A 355 0.88 30.28 20.70
C ASP A 355 1.02 29.45 21.99
N PRO A 356 2.07 28.61 22.12
CA PRO A 356 2.29 27.74 23.28
C PRO A 356 2.40 28.50 24.63
N GLY A 357 2.61 29.82 24.60
CA GLY A 357 2.72 30.66 25.80
C GLY A 357 1.47 31.46 26.16
N ALA A 358 0.45 31.49 25.29
CA ALA A 358 -0.71 32.37 25.44
C ALA A 358 -1.85 31.79 26.27
N ASP A 359 -2.07 30.47 26.22
CA ASP A 359 -3.11 29.80 26.99
C ASP A 359 -2.53 28.96 28.13
N ARG A 360 -2.72 29.43 29.36
CA ARG A 360 -2.32 28.75 30.61
C ARG A 360 -3.49 28.10 31.33
N SER A 361 -4.65 28.01 30.68
CA SER A 361 -5.88 27.47 31.29
C SER A 361 -5.91 25.94 31.34
N VAL A 362 -5.08 25.28 30.51
CA VAL A 362 -4.91 23.82 30.47
C VAL A 362 -3.48 23.43 30.85
N SER A 363 -3.34 22.35 31.61
CA SER A 363 -2.05 21.81 32.05
C SER A 363 -2.08 20.28 32.05
N PRO A 364 -1.54 19.63 31.01
CA PRO A 364 -1.62 18.17 30.89
C PRO A 364 -1.02 17.37 32.03
N GLN A 365 -0.16 18.01 32.82
CA GLN A 365 0.50 17.40 33.97
C GLN A 365 -0.36 17.41 35.24
N THR A 366 -1.35 18.31 35.33
CA THR A 366 -2.16 18.52 36.54
C THR A 366 -3.66 18.37 36.30
N ASP A 367 -4.08 18.45 35.04
CA ASP A 367 -5.45 18.22 34.63
C ASP A 367 -5.90 16.79 34.95
N SER A 368 -7.20 16.66 35.19
CA SER A 368 -7.81 15.39 35.56
C SER A 368 -9.27 15.38 35.11
N LEU A 369 -9.76 14.21 34.74
CA LEU A 369 -11.16 13.99 34.38
C LEU A 369 -11.80 12.92 35.26
N VAL A 370 -13.13 12.85 35.25
CA VAL A 370 -13.88 11.81 35.95
C VAL A 370 -14.41 10.82 34.91
N ILE A 371 -13.96 9.57 34.97
CA ILE A 371 -14.40 8.48 34.09
C ILE A 371 -15.10 7.46 34.97
N SER A 372 -16.36 7.13 34.66
CA SER A 372 -17.15 6.19 35.46
C SER A 372 -17.17 6.50 36.97
N GLY A 373 -17.15 7.80 37.32
CA GLY A 373 -17.12 8.27 38.71
C GLY A 373 -15.75 8.27 39.40
N VAL A 374 -14.69 7.82 38.72
CA VAL A 374 -13.32 7.78 39.23
C VAL A 374 -12.51 8.93 38.65
N ARG A 375 -11.79 9.66 39.51
CA ARG A 375 -10.87 10.72 39.06
C ARG A 375 -9.63 10.08 38.43
N VAL A 376 -9.42 10.35 37.15
CA VAL A 376 -8.28 9.94 36.34
C VAL A 376 -7.40 11.15 36.07
N ALA A 377 -6.13 11.04 36.43
CA ALA A 377 -5.09 12.05 36.24
C ALA A 377 -3.76 11.36 35.90
N ARG A 378 -2.71 12.14 35.63
CA ARG A 378 -1.35 11.60 35.49
C ARG A 378 -1.00 10.64 36.65
N GLY A 379 -0.48 9.46 36.31
CA GLY A 379 -0.17 8.37 37.23
C GLY A 379 -1.31 7.38 37.47
N SER A 380 -2.53 7.66 36.99
CA SER A 380 -3.64 6.71 37.11
C SER A 380 -3.46 5.51 36.19
N ARG A 381 -3.90 4.33 36.64
CA ARG A 381 -3.91 3.11 35.83
C ARG A 381 -5.28 2.98 35.18
N VAL A 382 -5.27 2.62 33.90
CA VAL A 382 -6.48 2.42 33.10
C VAL A 382 -6.36 1.15 32.27
N LEU A 383 -7.48 0.52 31.98
CA LEU A 383 -7.61 -0.58 31.06
C LEU A 383 -8.07 -0.05 29.70
N LEU A 384 -7.35 -0.37 28.64
CA LEU A 384 -7.68 0.10 27.29
C LEU A 384 -8.87 -0.69 26.71
N ARG A 385 -9.87 0.02 26.20
CA ARG A 385 -11.09 -0.48 25.54
C ARG A 385 -11.32 0.24 24.19
N PRO A 386 -10.35 0.23 23.27
CA PRO A 386 -10.50 0.85 21.96
C PRO A 386 -11.58 0.15 21.12
N GLY A 387 -12.13 0.87 20.14
CA GLY A 387 -13.09 0.30 19.18
C GLY A 387 -14.56 0.43 19.56
N ARG A 388 -14.92 1.26 20.55
CA ARG A 388 -16.31 1.71 20.76
C ARG A 388 -16.76 2.73 19.70
N ARG A 389 -15.83 3.34 18.97
CA ARG A 389 -15.98 4.23 17.79
C ARG A 389 -14.84 3.97 16.78
N ARG A 390 -14.66 4.85 15.78
CA ARG A 390 -13.48 4.88 14.88
C ARG A 390 -12.21 4.78 15.73
N ALA A 391 -11.48 3.68 15.59
CA ALA A 391 -10.18 3.44 16.21
C ALA A 391 -9.20 3.04 15.11
N ASP A 392 -7.91 3.33 15.31
CA ASP A 392 -6.87 2.84 14.40
C ASP A 392 -6.80 1.30 14.49
N ALA A 393 -6.47 0.63 13.38
CA ALA A 393 -6.27 -0.81 13.36
C ALA A 393 -5.22 -1.27 14.40
N GLN A 394 -4.24 -0.42 14.73
CA GLN A 394 -3.24 -0.70 15.75
C GLN A 394 -3.82 -0.74 17.18
N ASP A 395 -4.84 0.06 17.47
CA ASP A 395 -5.45 0.13 18.80
C ASP A 395 -6.13 -1.19 19.17
N MET A 396 -6.66 -1.92 18.19
CA MET A 396 -7.30 -3.22 18.42
C MET A 396 -6.39 -4.22 19.13
N PHE A 397 -5.07 -4.18 18.88
CA PHE A 397 -4.10 -5.07 19.52
C PHE A 397 -3.81 -4.71 20.98
N LEU A 398 -4.22 -3.51 21.41
CA LEU A 398 -4.00 -3.00 22.76
C LEU A 398 -5.24 -3.15 23.65
N ALA A 399 -6.35 -3.67 23.12
CA ALA A 399 -7.56 -3.94 23.88
C ALA A 399 -7.30 -4.88 25.07
N GLY A 400 -7.75 -4.45 26.26
CA GLY A 400 -7.57 -5.19 27.51
C GLY A 400 -6.18 -5.06 28.13
N ARG A 401 -5.27 -4.25 27.57
CA ARG A 401 -3.96 -3.96 28.18
C ARG A 401 -4.09 -2.87 29.23
N VAL A 402 -3.21 -2.93 30.24
CA VAL A 402 -3.10 -1.92 31.30
C VAL A 402 -2.15 -0.82 30.84
N ALA A 403 -2.56 0.42 31.00
CA ALA A 403 -1.78 1.59 30.67
C ALA A 403 -1.75 2.59 31.82
N VAL A 404 -0.69 3.39 31.89
CA VAL A 404 -0.50 4.47 32.86
C VAL A 404 -0.71 5.79 32.16
N VAL A 405 -1.60 6.62 32.71
CA VAL A 405 -1.86 7.97 32.21
C VAL A 405 -0.63 8.85 32.45
N GLN A 406 -0.06 9.40 31.40
CA GLN A 406 1.08 10.32 31.44
C GLN A 406 0.64 11.80 31.39
N GLY A 407 -0.57 12.07 30.89
CA GLY A 407 -1.18 13.39 30.94
C GLY A 407 -2.59 13.42 30.37
N VAL A 408 -3.28 14.53 30.61
CA VAL A 408 -4.63 14.82 30.08
C VAL A 408 -4.51 15.95 29.07
N PHE A 409 -4.85 15.71 27.82
CA PHE A 409 -4.68 16.68 26.74
C PHE A 409 -6.04 17.14 26.23
N HIS A 410 -6.08 18.37 25.74
CA HIS A 410 -7.24 18.96 25.08
C HIS A 410 -6.83 19.34 23.67
N ASP A 411 -7.63 18.97 22.66
CA ASP A 411 -7.44 19.48 21.30
C ASP A 411 -8.09 20.86 21.13
N VAL A 412 -8.02 21.38 19.90
CA VAL A 412 -8.56 22.70 19.54
C VAL A 412 -10.08 22.78 19.58
N ASP A 413 -10.77 21.63 19.63
CA ASP A 413 -12.23 21.50 19.72
C ASP A 413 -12.70 21.18 21.15
N ASP A 414 -11.82 21.39 22.15
CA ASP A 414 -12.01 21.05 23.57
C ASP A 414 -12.22 19.54 23.83
N VAL A 415 -11.92 18.67 22.87
CA VAL A 415 -12.00 17.22 23.07
C VAL A 415 -10.84 16.78 23.95
N THR A 416 -11.18 16.03 25.00
CA THR A 416 -10.20 15.57 26.00
C THR A 416 -9.66 14.20 25.62
N TYR A 417 -8.35 14.02 25.67
CA TYR A 417 -7.65 12.76 25.44
C TYR A 417 -6.76 12.40 26.62
N LEU A 418 -6.64 11.11 26.89
CA LEU A 418 -5.65 10.56 27.81
C LEU A 418 -4.41 10.14 27.02
N ALA A 419 -3.28 10.78 27.33
CA ALA A 419 -1.98 10.30 26.87
C ALA A 419 -1.52 9.17 27.80
N VAL A 420 -1.22 8.00 27.25
CA VAL A 420 -0.86 6.81 28.02
C VAL A 420 0.40 6.12 27.50
N THR A 421 1.09 5.43 28.40
CA THR A 421 2.10 4.40 28.09
C THR A 421 1.62 3.05 28.61
N LEU A 422 1.97 1.97 27.91
CA LEU A 422 1.63 0.61 28.35
C LEU A 422 2.48 0.25 29.58
N GLU A 423 1.87 -0.38 30.57
CA GLU A 423 2.54 -0.72 31.84
C GLU A 423 3.64 -1.78 31.66
N ASP A 424 3.49 -2.65 30.67
CA ASP A 424 4.38 -3.77 30.36
C ASP A 424 5.30 -3.51 29.14
N ASP A 425 5.35 -2.29 28.62
CA ASP A 425 6.23 -1.93 27.51
C ASP A 425 7.67 -1.69 28.00
N PRO A 426 8.66 -2.49 27.57
CA PRO A 426 10.06 -2.32 27.98
C PRO A 426 10.68 -1.00 27.51
N ALA A 427 10.07 -0.29 26.56
CA ALA A 427 10.51 1.00 26.07
C ALA A 427 9.79 2.19 26.72
N ALA A 428 8.86 1.98 27.67
CA ALA A 428 7.99 3.03 28.22
C ALA A 428 8.77 4.25 28.77
N GLU A 429 9.90 4.03 29.47
CA GLU A 429 10.72 5.13 30.01
C GLU A 429 11.33 6.00 28.90
N LEU A 430 11.74 5.38 27.78
CA LEU A 430 12.27 6.09 26.61
C LEU A 430 11.16 6.86 25.89
N GLU A 431 9.97 6.26 25.74
CA GLU A 431 8.80 6.92 25.16
C GLU A 431 8.41 8.17 25.96
N ILE A 432 8.37 8.08 27.29
CA ILE A 432 8.09 9.22 28.19
C ILE A 432 9.14 10.32 28.03
N ALA A 433 10.43 9.97 28.01
CA ALA A 433 11.51 10.95 27.87
C ALA A 433 11.46 11.70 26.53
N GLN A 434 10.92 11.06 25.48
CA GLN A 434 10.74 11.65 24.16
C GLN A 434 9.37 12.32 23.97
N GLY A 435 8.48 12.26 24.98
CA GLY A 435 7.11 12.79 24.88
C GLY A 435 6.24 12.03 23.89
N ARG A 436 6.51 10.74 23.66
CA ARG A 436 5.73 9.87 22.77
C ARG A 436 4.68 9.11 23.59
N PHE A 437 3.41 9.32 23.28
CA PHE A 437 2.30 8.70 23.98
C PHE A 437 1.28 8.15 22.99
N ARG A 438 0.46 7.20 23.45
CA ARG A 438 -0.76 6.76 22.76
C ARG A 438 -1.92 7.56 23.33
N TYR A 439 -2.88 7.95 22.50
CA TYR A 439 -3.97 8.84 22.91
C TYR A 439 -5.31 8.11 22.80
N TYR A 440 -6.09 8.13 23.88
CA TYR A 440 -7.40 7.50 23.94
C TYR A 440 -8.46 8.47 24.44
N LEU A 441 -9.68 8.34 23.92
CA LEU A 441 -10.82 9.08 24.45
C LEU A 441 -11.25 8.52 25.83
N PRO A 442 -11.94 9.31 26.67
CA PRO A 442 -12.42 8.86 27.97
C PRO A 442 -13.34 7.63 27.88
N GLU A 443 -14.14 7.50 26.81
CA GLU A 443 -14.99 6.33 26.58
C GLU A 443 -14.24 5.05 26.18
N GLU A 444 -12.98 5.18 25.76
CA GLU A 444 -12.11 4.08 25.31
C GLU A 444 -11.22 3.53 26.42
N VAL A 445 -11.42 3.97 27.65
CA VAL A 445 -10.68 3.49 28.81
C VAL A 445 -11.60 3.17 29.98
N GLU A 446 -11.15 2.25 30.84
CA GLU A 446 -11.80 1.93 32.11
C GLU A 446 -10.80 2.15 33.25
N PRO A 447 -11.08 3.03 34.24
CA PRO A 447 -10.19 3.21 35.39
C PRO A 447 -10.04 1.92 36.21
N LEU A 448 -8.82 1.67 36.70
CA LEU A 448 -8.47 0.48 37.49
C LEU A 448 -8.38 0.76 38.99
#